data_AF-A0A7C5U5V7-F1
#
_entry.id   AF-A0A7C5U5V7-F1
#
_cell.length_a   1.000
_cell.length_b   1.000
_cell.length_c   1.000
_cell.angle_alpha   90.00
_cell.angle_beta   90.00
_cell.angle_gamma   90.00
#
_symmetry.space_group_name_H-M   'P 1'
#
loop_
_entity.id
_entity.type
_entity.pdbx_description
1 polymer ?
#
loop_
_entity_poly.entity_id
_entity_poly.type
_entity_poly.pdbx_seq_one_letter_code
_entity_poly.pdbx_strand_id
1 'polypeptide(L)'
;GGEDPRFIARRLAILASEDVGLADPFALVLAVSTMQAVESVGLPECVINLSECVIYLALAPKSNSSYEAINKAMQIAHLTNNIPVPRHLLNIEDSGYKYPHEYGGFVKQRYLPKEIQEKFYNPRNIAKEAKLSEIYKKLWQERFKE
;
A
#
# COMPACT_ATOMS: atom_id res chain seq x y z
N GLY A 1 -9.44 -7.40 -31.16
CA GLY A 1 -8.31 -8.11 -30.51
C GLY A 1 -7.02 -7.60 -31.11
N GLY A 2 -5.93 -7.51 -30.33
CA GLY A 2 -4.68 -6.88 -30.76
C GLY A 2 -4.21 -5.72 -29.88
N GLU A 3 -4.66 -5.67 -28.62
CA GLU A 3 -4.18 -4.68 -27.64
C GLU A 3 -2.68 -4.86 -27.40
N ASP A 4 -1.96 -3.76 -27.15
CA ASP A 4 -0.52 -3.81 -26.84
C ASP A 4 -0.29 -4.67 -25.58
N PRO A 5 0.57 -5.71 -25.61
CA PRO A 5 0.82 -6.54 -24.43
C PRO A 5 1.34 -5.72 -23.23
N ARG A 6 2.01 -4.58 -23.48
CA ARG A 6 2.42 -3.64 -22.42
C ARG A 6 1.21 -2.98 -21.75
N PHE A 7 0.13 -2.73 -22.48
CA PHE A 7 -1.12 -2.24 -21.90
C PHE A 7 -1.71 -3.28 -20.95
N ILE A 8 -1.77 -4.55 -21.36
CA ILE A 8 -2.24 -5.65 -20.52
C ILE A 8 -1.38 -5.74 -19.25
N ALA A 9 -0.05 -5.72 -19.40
CA ALA A 9 0.87 -5.79 -18.26
C ALA A 9 0.68 -4.63 -17.27
N ARG A 10 0.46 -3.40 -17.75
CA ARG A 10 0.10 -2.25 -16.88
C ARG A 10 -1.19 -2.49 -16.09
N ARG A 11 -2.22 -3.09 -16.71
CA ARG A 11 -3.47 -3.42 -16.03
C ARG A 11 -3.27 -4.49 -14.96
N LEU A 12 -2.38 -5.46 -15.18
CA LEU A 12 -2.03 -6.47 -14.17
C LEU A 12 -1.31 -5.85 -12.96
N ALA A 13 -0.41 -4.89 -13.18
CA ALA A 13 0.24 -4.18 -12.06
C ALA A 13 -0.74 -3.35 -11.23
N ILE A 14 -1.74 -2.72 -11.87
CA ILE A 14 -2.84 -2.05 -11.17
C ILE A 14 -3.64 -3.05 -10.35
N LEU A 15 -4.10 -4.15 -10.97
CA LEU A 15 -4.87 -5.21 -10.30
C LEU A 15 -4.11 -5.82 -9.12
N ALA A 16 -2.80 -6.02 -9.25
CA ALA A 16 -1.95 -6.51 -8.17
C ALA A 16 -1.95 -5.57 -6.95
N SER A 17 -2.05 -4.26 -7.15
CA SER A 17 -2.07 -3.25 -6.07
C SER A 17 -3.47 -2.97 -5.53
N GLU A 18 -4.48 -3.02 -6.40
CA GLU A 18 -5.86 -2.65 -6.12
C GLU A 18 -6.66 -3.80 -5.51
N ASP A 19 -6.56 -5.00 -6.07
CA ASP A 19 -7.40 -6.14 -5.69
C ASP A 19 -6.66 -7.18 -4.86
N VAL A 20 -5.33 -7.36 -5.04
CA VAL A 20 -4.51 -8.30 -4.25
C VAL A 20 -3.89 -7.58 -3.05
N GLY A 21 -3.19 -6.48 -3.30
CA GLY A 21 -2.72 -5.55 -2.28
C GLY A 21 -1.87 -6.22 -1.20
N LEU A 22 -2.16 -5.88 0.06
CA LEU A 22 -1.41 -6.37 1.21
C LEU A 22 -1.73 -7.83 1.60
N ALA A 23 -2.77 -8.44 1.00
CA ALA A 23 -3.05 -9.86 1.20
C ALA A 23 -1.91 -10.72 0.65
N ASP A 24 -1.30 -10.28 -0.45
CA ASP A 24 -0.06 -10.83 -0.97
C ASP A 24 0.84 -9.76 -1.65
N PRO A 25 1.75 -9.13 -0.89
CA PRO A 25 2.61 -8.06 -1.41
C PRO A 25 3.55 -8.49 -2.56
N PHE A 26 3.80 -9.79 -2.73
CA PHE A 26 4.63 -10.30 -3.83
C PHE A 26 3.94 -10.14 -5.20
N ALA A 27 2.61 -10.05 -5.23
CA ALA A 27 1.85 -9.89 -6.45
C ALA A 27 2.28 -8.67 -7.29
N LEU A 28 2.56 -7.54 -6.65
CA LEU A 28 3.05 -6.35 -7.34
C LEU A 28 4.45 -6.57 -7.91
N VAL A 29 5.34 -7.24 -7.17
CA VAL A 29 6.69 -7.57 -7.63
C VAL A 29 6.61 -8.45 -8.87
N LEU A 30 5.80 -9.52 -8.82
CA LEU A 30 5.58 -10.41 -9.96
C LEU A 30 5.00 -9.67 -11.18
N ALA A 31 4.01 -8.78 -10.96
CA ALA A 31 3.41 -8.02 -12.05
C ALA A 31 4.40 -7.04 -12.71
N VAL A 32 5.24 -6.37 -11.91
CA VAL A 32 6.32 -5.49 -12.44
C VAL A 32 7.36 -6.29 -13.20
N SER A 33 7.80 -7.45 -12.67
CA SER A 33 8.69 -8.35 -13.39
C SER A 33 8.06 -8.86 -14.70
N THR A 34 6.75 -9.10 -14.70
CA THR A 34 5.99 -9.47 -15.91
C THR A 34 5.99 -8.34 -16.93
N MET A 35 5.82 -7.08 -16.50
CA MET A 35 5.91 -5.92 -17.40
C MET A 35 7.29 -5.85 -18.08
N GLN A 36 8.37 -6.02 -17.32
CA GLN A 36 9.73 -6.03 -17.86
C GLN A 36 9.97 -7.21 -18.81
N ALA A 37 9.48 -8.40 -18.47
CA ALA A 37 9.55 -9.57 -19.33
C ALA A 37 8.78 -9.34 -20.63
N VAL A 38 7.59 -8.75 -20.58
CA VAL A 38 6.79 -8.42 -21.77
C VAL A 38 7.53 -7.49 -22.72
N GLU A 39 8.20 -6.46 -22.19
CA GLU A 39 9.00 -5.53 -23.01
C GLU A 39 10.24 -6.20 -23.60
N SER A 40 10.89 -7.09 -22.85
CA SER A 40 12.14 -7.73 -23.25
C SER A 40 11.93 -8.89 -24.23
N VAL A 41 10.89 -9.69 -24.01
CA VAL A 41 10.57 -10.89 -24.81
C VAL A 41 9.81 -10.52 -26.09
N GLY A 42 8.82 -9.62 -25.97
CA GLY A 42 7.98 -9.23 -27.11
C GLY A 42 7.03 -10.34 -27.60
N LEU A 43 6.19 -10.00 -28.57
CA LEU A 43 5.29 -10.96 -29.20
C LEU A 43 6.02 -11.82 -30.27
N PRO A 44 5.58 -13.08 -30.47
CA PRO A 44 4.42 -13.72 -29.83
C PRO A 44 4.65 -14.31 -28.43
N GLU A 45 5.89 -14.50 -27.98
CA GLU A 45 6.20 -15.32 -26.81
C GLU A 45 5.82 -14.69 -25.46
N CYS A 46 5.74 -13.36 -25.36
CA CYS A 46 5.42 -12.67 -24.11
C CYS A 46 4.03 -13.01 -23.53
N VAL A 47 3.15 -13.63 -24.32
CA VAL A 47 1.84 -14.11 -23.87
C VAL A 47 1.98 -15.15 -22.74
N ILE A 48 3.10 -15.88 -22.69
CA ILE A 48 3.37 -16.87 -21.63
C ILE A 48 3.58 -16.15 -20.29
N ASN A 49 4.37 -15.07 -20.27
CA ASN A 49 4.59 -14.27 -19.06
C ASN A 49 3.29 -13.61 -18.57
N LEU A 50 2.50 -13.08 -19.50
CA LEU A 50 1.18 -12.54 -19.18
C LEU A 50 0.26 -13.62 -18.59
N SER A 51 0.24 -14.82 -19.19
CA SER A 51 -0.58 -15.93 -18.72
C SER A 51 -0.22 -16.35 -17.29
N GLU A 52 1.07 -16.49 -16.99
CA GLU A 52 1.55 -16.81 -15.65
C GLU A 52 1.10 -15.77 -14.62
N CYS A 53 1.31 -14.49 -14.92
CA CYS A 53 0.93 -13.39 -14.03
C CYS A 53 -0.59 -13.34 -13.79
N VAL A 54 -1.40 -13.49 -14.85
CA VAL A 54 -2.87 -13.49 -14.75
C VAL A 54 -3.35 -14.61 -13.84
N ILE A 55 -2.85 -15.83 -14.03
CA ILE A 55 -3.24 -17.00 -13.22
C ILE A 55 -2.86 -16.77 -11.76
N TYR A 56 -1.64 -16.28 -11.51
CA TYR A 56 -1.20 -15.96 -10.16
C TYR A 56 -2.13 -14.96 -9.48
N LEU A 57 -2.39 -13.82 -10.13
CA LEU A 57 -3.23 -12.76 -9.59
C LEU A 57 -4.69 -13.21 -9.40
N ALA A 58 -5.21 -14.05 -10.29
CA ALA A 58 -6.56 -14.62 -10.19
C ALA A 58 -6.71 -15.48 -8.92
N LEU A 59 -5.71 -16.31 -8.60
CA LEU A 59 -5.72 -17.20 -7.45
C LEU A 59 -5.22 -16.56 -6.15
N ALA A 60 -4.57 -15.40 -6.22
CA ALA A 60 -4.06 -14.70 -5.05
C ALA A 60 -5.18 -14.30 -4.07
N PRO A 61 -4.91 -14.25 -2.75
CA PRO A 61 -5.85 -13.70 -1.79
C PRO A 61 -6.12 -12.22 -2.11
N LYS A 62 -7.35 -11.75 -1.86
CA LYS A 62 -7.78 -10.41 -2.29
C LYS A 62 -7.89 -9.45 -1.11
N SER A 63 -7.33 -8.26 -1.25
CA SER A 63 -7.54 -7.15 -0.34
C SER A 63 -7.32 -5.81 -1.04
N ASN A 64 -8.36 -4.98 -1.00
CA ASN A 64 -8.35 -3.60 -1.47
C ASN A 64 -8.07 -2.59 -0.36
N SER A 65 -7.61 -3.03 0.82
CA SER A 65 -7.47 -2.17 2.01
C SER A 65 -6.49 -1.01 1.81
N SER A 66 -5.39 -1.23 1.09
CA SER A 66 -4.42 -0.18 0.75
C SER A 66 -4.98 0.82 -0.25
N TYR A 67 -5.79 0.33 -1.21
CA TYR A 67 -6.49 1.15 -2.18
C TYR A 67 -7.55 2.04 -1.52
N GLU A 68 -8.37 1.48 -0.62
CA GLU A 68 -9.34 2.24 0.17
C GLU A 68 -8.64 3.29 1.05
N ALA A 69 -7.49 2.94 1.64
CA ALA A 69 -6.73 3.84 2.50
C ALA A 69 -6.22 5.08 1.75
N ILE A 70 -5.62 4.91 0.56
CA ILE A 70 -5.11 6.04 -0.22
C ILE A 70 -6.26 6.92 -0.74
N ASN A 71 -7.36 6.32 -1.20
CA ASN A 71 -8.52 7.10 -1.67
C ASN A 71 -9.10 7.97 -0.55
N LYS A 72 -9.25 7.42 0.66
CA LYS A 72 -9.71 8.18 1.82
C LYS A 72 -8.71 9.27 2.22
N ALA A 73 -7.41 8.98 2.19
CA ALA A 73 -6.38 9.97 2.50
C ALA A 73 -6.39 11.14 1.50
N MET A 74 -6.52 10.85 0.21
CA MET A 74 -6.63 11.86 -0.85
C MET A 74 -7.88 12.73 -0.67
N GLN A 75 -9.03 12.12 -0.36
CA GLN A 75 -10.27 12.87 -0.09
C GLN A 75 -10.10 13.83 1.08
N ILE A 76 -9.54 13.37 2.20
CA ILE A 76 -9.30 14.24 3.36
C ILE A 76 -8.31 15.36 3.00
N ALA A 77 -7.21 15.05 2.32
CA ALA A 77 -6.24 16.05 1.90
C ALA A 77 -6.87 17.16 1.04
N HIS A 78 -7.78 16.81 0.13
CA HIS A 78 -8.52 17.78 -0.67
C HIS A 78 -9.47 18.65 0.16
N LEU A 79 -10.15 18.08 1.15
CA LEU A 79 -11.09 18.81 2.00
C LEU A 79 -10.38 19.74 3.01
N THR A 80 -9.18 19.37 3.45
CA THR A 80 -8.46 20.06 4.52
C THR A 80 -7.34 20.98 4.03
N ASN A 81 -7.34 21.36 2.75
CA ASN A 81 -6.35 22.26 2.13
C ASN A 81 -5.91 23.36 3.13
N ASN A 82 -4.65 23.33 3.58
CA ASN A 82 -3.98 24.25 4.54
C ASN A 82 -3.81 23.81 6.01
N ILE A 83 -3.99 22.54 6.38
CA ILE A 83 -3.52 22.11 7.71
C ILE A 83 -1.97 22.05 7.73
N PRO A 84 -1.29 22.74 8.67
CA PRO A 84 0.16 22.72 8.74
C PRO A 84 0.70 21.35 9.21
N VAL A 85 1.91 21.02 8.77
CA VAL A 85 2.66 19.87 9.28
C VAL A 85 2.93 20.06 10.78
N PRO A 86 2.74 19.04 11.63
CA PRO A 86 3.08 19.12 13.06
C PRO A 86 4.53 19.60 13.27
N ARG A 87 4.74 20.54 14.19
CA ARG A 87 6.07 21.15 14.46
C ARG A 87 7.20 20.12 14.61
N HIS A 88 6.94 19.03 15.33
CA HIS A 88 7.91 17.97 15.57
C HIS A 88 8.24 17.10 14.35
N LEU A 89 7.63 17.36 13.18
CA LEU A 89 7.98 16.75 11.90
C LEU A 89 8.61 17.76 10.92
N LEU A 90 8.72 19.04 11.32
CA LEU A 90 9.42 20.05 10.53
C LEU A 90 10.93 19.84 10.65
N ASN A 91 11.65 20.17 9.57
CA ASN A 91 13.11 20.17 9.55
C ASN A 91 13.67 21.44 10.23
N ILE A 92 13.56 21.48 11.56
CA ILE A 92 14.05 22.58 12.41
C ILE A 92 14.74 22.01 13.64
N GLU A 93 15.67 22.78 14.21
CA GLU A 93 16.26 22.47 15.51
C GLU A 93 15.19 22.48 16.60
N ASP A 94 15.37 21.61 17.61
CA ASP A 94 14.46 21.47 18.75
C ASP A 94 12.99 21.33 18.35
N SER A 95 12.72 20.56 17.29
CA SER A 95 11.36 20.27 16.80
C SER A 95 10.54 19.49 17.82
N GLY A 96 11.21 18.73 18.71
CA GLY A 96 10.58 17.78 19.63
C GLY A 96 10.30 16.42 19.00
N TYR A 97 10.90 16.12 17.83
CA TYR A 97 10.80 14.81 17.18
C TYR A 97 11.40 13.71 18.06
N LYS A 98 10.60 12.67 18.35
CA LYS A 98 11.10 11.44 18.97
C LYS A 98 11.62 10.49 17.90
N TYR A 99 12.92 10.22 17.91
CA TYR A 99 13.56 9.31 16.95
C TYR A 99 13.28 7.84 17.30
N PRO A 100 12.51 7.08 16.48
CA PRO A 100 12.01 5.76 16.89
C PRO A 100 13.08 4.73 17.29
N HIS A 101 14.29 4.82 16.74
CA HIS A 101 15.37 3.89 17.05
C HIS A 101 15.86 4.00 18.51
N GLU A 102 15.71 5.16 19.15
CA GLU A 102 15.98 5.34 20.59
C GLU A 102 14.92 4.68 21.48
N TYR A 103 13.79 4.27 20.91
CA TYR A 103 12.64 3.67 21.61
C TYR A 103 12.43 2.19 21.21
N GLY A 104 13.47 1.52 20.72
CA GLY A 104 13.37 0.11 20.30
C GLY A 104 12.63 -0.08 18.97
N GLY A 105 12.60 0.95 18.13
CA GLY A 105 12.03 0.91 16.77
C GLY A 105 10.59 1.41 16.66
N PHE A 106 9.95 1.79 17.77
CA PHE A 106 8.62 2.41 17.75
C PHE A 106 8.43 3.38 18.92
N VAL A 107 7.87 4.55 18.63
CA VAL A 107 7.48 5.52 19.66
C VAL A 107 6.06 6.00 19.39
N LYS A 108 5.24 6.05 20.45
CA LYS A 108 3.92 6.67 20.38
C LYS A 108 4.08 8.18 20.27
N GLN A 109 3.99 8.68 19.04
CA GLN A 109 3.97 10.10 18.70
C GLN A 109 2.83 10.36 17.72
N ARG A 110 2.18 11.52 17.82
CA ARG A 110 1.10 11.88 16.89
C ARG A 110 1.70 12.43 15.59
N TYR A 111 1.67 11.63 14.52
CA TYR A 111 2.22 12.04 13.22
C TYR A 111 1.25 12.81 12.33
N LEU A 112 -0.06 12.58 12.47
CA LEU A 112 -1.08 13.37 11.77
C LEU A 112 -1.32 14.70 12.49
N PRO A 113 -1.71 15.77 11.78
CA PRO A 113 -2.19 17.00 12.41
C PRO A 113 -3.32 16.75 13.42
N LYS A 114 -3.56 17.72 14.32
CA LYS A 114 -4.53 17.56 15.41
C LYS A 114 -5.97 17.49 14.92
N GLU A 115 -6.20 18.15 13.80
CA GLU A 115 -7.45 18.32 13.09
C GLU A 115 -7.87 17.03 12.36
N ILE A 116 -6.91 16.16 12.00
CA ILE A 116 -7.17 14.87 11.33
C ILE A 116 -7.14 13.76 12.38
N GLN A 117 -8.29 13.12 12.59
CA GLN A 117 -8.46 12.02 13.56
C GLN A 117 -8.77 10.68 12.89
N GLU A 118 -8.92 10.68 11.57
CA GLU A 118 -9.33 9.56 10.75
C GLU A 118 -8.28 8.45 10.77
N LYS A 119 -8.78 7.21 10.80
CA LYS A 119 -8.00 6.02 10.41
C LYS A 119 -8.22 5.79 8.93
N PHE A 120 -7.12 5.78 8.17
CA PHE A 120 -7.15 5.55 6.72
C PHE A 120 -7.06 4.06 6.40
N TYR A 121 -6.08 3.38 6.97
CA TYR A 121 -5.86 1.96 6.76
C TYR A 121 -6.62 1.11 7.78
N ASN A 122 -7.54 0.28 7.26
CA ASN A 122 -8.27 -0.73 8.02
C ASN A 122 -7.82 -2.12 7.52
N PRO A 123 -6.91 -2.81 8.23
CA PRO A 123 -6.34 -4.05 7.75
C PRO A 123 -7.41 -5.16 7.68
N ARG A 124 -7.37 -5.97 6.62
CA ARG A 124 -8.18 -7.19 6.52
C ARG A 124 -7.47 -8.35 7.23
N ASN A 125 -8.24 -9.29 7.77
CA ASN A 125 -7.71 -10.51 8.37
C ASN A 125 -7.57 -11.62 7.32
N ILE A 126 -6.72 -11.41 6.33
CA ILE A 126 -6.53 -12.33 5.20
C ILE A 126 -5.05 -12.53 4.90
N ALA A 127 -4.64 -13.77 4.68
CA ALA A 127 -3.30 -14.15 4.22
C ALA A 127 -2.17 -13.37 4.92
N LYS A 128 -1.27 -12.72 4.16
CA LYS A 128 -0.14 -11.96 4.74
C LYS A 128 -0.59 -10.69 5.46
N GLU A 129 -1.72 -10.11 5.09
CA GLU A 129 -2.25 -8.91 5.73
C GLU A 129 -2.70 -9.16 7.17
N ALA A 130 -3.13 -10.37 7.50
CA ALA A 130 -3.45 -10.75 8.88
C ALA A 130 -2.27 -10.46 9.83
N LYS A 131 -1.05 -10.74 9.38
CA LYS A 131 0.15 -10.45 10.17
C LYS A 131 0.39 -8.95 10.34
N LEU A 132 0.14 -8.15 9.30
CA LEU A 132 0.20 -6.69 9.38
C LEU A 132 -0.87 -6.14 10.33
N SER A 133 -2.07 -6.74 10.34
CA SER A 133 -3.14 -6.42 11.29
C SER A 133 -2.71 -6.64 12.74
N GLU A 134 -2.08 -7.78 13.04
CA GLU A 134 -1.53 -8.07 14.36
C GLU A 134 -0.48 -7.04 14.80
N ILE A 135 0.46 -6.73 13.91
CA ILE A 135 1.50 -5.72 14.17
C ILE A 135 0.84 -4.36 14.42
N TYR A 136 -0.10 -3.96 13.57
CA TYR A 136 -0.76 -2.67 13.66
C TYR A 136 -1.53 -2.52 14.99
N LYS A 137 -2.26 -3.56 15.42
CA LYS A 137 -2.93 -3.61 16.72
C LYS A 137 -1.95 -3.56 17.89
N LYS A 138 -0.82 -4.28 17.80
CA LYS A 138 0.22 -4.27 18.84
C LYS A 138 0.84 -2.89 19.03
N LEU A 139 1.15 -2.20 17.94
CA LEU A 139 1.76 -0.86 17.96
C LEU A 139 0.76 0.21 18.44
N TRP A 140 -0.51 0.10 18.04
CA TRP A 140 -1.53 1.14 18.27
C TRP A 140 -2.75 0.63 19.03
N GLN A 141 -2.55 -0.10 20.13
CA GLN A 141 -3.63 -0.72 20.92
C GLN A 141 -4.82 0.21 21.23
N GLU A 142 -4.54 1.46 21.60
CA GLU A 142 -5.57 2.48 21.91
C GLU A 142 -6.44 2.84 20.71
N ARG A 143 -5.93 2.69 19.48
CA ARG A 143 -6.71 2.92 18.26
C ARG A 143 -7.66 1.76 17.93
N PHE A 144 -7.63 0.67 18.69
CA PHE A 144 -8.48 -0.51 18.48
C PHE A 144 -9.33 -0.87 19.69
N LYS A 145 -9.32 -0.04 20.74
CA LYS A 145 -10.30 -0.12 21.81
C LYS A 145 -11.62 0.44 21.28
N GLU A 146 -12.69 -0.34 21.41
CA GLU A 146 -14.08 0.08 21.15
C GLU A 146 -14.49 1.23 22.06
#